data_AF-A0A7R9MT42-F1
#
_entry.id   AF-A0A7R9MT42-F1
#
_cell.length_a   1.000
_cell.length_b   1.000
_cell.length_c   1.000
_cell.angle_alpha   90.00
_cell.angle_beta   90.00
_cell.angle_gamma   90.00
#
_symmetry.space_group_name_H-M   'P 1'
#
loop_
_entity.id
_entity.type
_entity.pdbx_description
1 polymer ?
#
loop_
_entity_poly.entity_id
_entity_poly.type
_entity_poly.pdbx_seq_one_letter_code
_entity_poly.pdbx_strand_id
1 'polypeptide(L)'
;MSDGLNRAELISIFIRAGILGICSYFAVKWMVNTLDPTRKQKREAQQRAERLLSRLGVTDLKASLNEYELSIAAQLVDPQSIDVTWSDIAGLEDVIEDIKATVILPIRTPELFVRSELHQPPKGVLLHGPPGCGKTMIAKATAKEAGAR
;
A
#
# COMPACT_ATOMS: atom_id res chain seq x y z
N MET A 1 22.19 -54.08 39.42
CA MET A 1 23.26 -53.37 40.15
C MET A 1 23.86 -52.39 39.16
N SER A 2 23.99 -51.14 39.58
CA SER A 2 24.24 -49.93 38.79
C SER A 2 25.32 -50.07 37.73
N ASP A 3 24.92 -50.10 36.46
CA ASP A 3 25.85 -49.79 35.38
C ASP A 3 26.12 -48.28 35.46
N GLY A 4 27.33 -47.94 35.88
CA GLY A 4 27.75 -46.57 36.13
C GLY A 4 27.76 -45.81 34.82
N LEU A 5 26.73 -45.00 34.61
CA LEU A 5 26.59 -44.10 33.47
C LEU A 5 27.87 -43.25 33.36
N ASN A 6 28.69 -43.54 32.36
CA ASN A 6 30.01 -42.93 32.23
C ASN A 6 29.84 -41.44 31.95
N ARG A 7 30.62 -40.57 32.61
CA ARG A 7 30.54 -39.11 32.41
C ARG A 7 30.71 -38.74 30.93
N ALA A 8 31.52 -39.51 30.19
CA ALA A 8 31.69 -39.37 28.75
C ALA A 8 30.42 -39.71 27.94
N GLU A 9 29.67 -40.75 28.33
CA GLU A 9 28.41 -41.11 27.68
C GLU A 9 27.32 -40.06 27.95
N LEU A 10 27.20 -39.59 29.20
CA LEU A 10 26.33 -38.48 29.57
C LEU A 10 26.60 -37.22 28.74
N ILE A 11 27.87 -36.81 28.62
CA ILE A 11 28.27 -35.65 27.81
C ILE A 11 27.87 -35.86 26.34
N SER A 12 28.11 -37.05 25.79
CA SER A 12 27.74 -37.36 24.40
C SER A 12 26.23 -37.33 24.16
N ILE A 13 25.41 -37.76 25.14
CA ILE A 13 23.95 -37.72 25.08
C ILE A 13 23.46 -36.27 25.08
N PHE A 14 24.02 -35.40 25.93
CA PHE A 14 23.66 -33.98 25.95
C PHE A 14 24.04 -33.26 24.65
N ILE A 15 25.21 -33.56 24.08
CA ILE A 15 25.63 -33.00 22.79
C ILE A 15 24.67 -33.44 21.68
N ARG A 16 24.32 -34.74 21.63
CA ARG A 16 23.39 -35.28 20.63
C ARG A 16 21.99 -34.68 20.77
N ALA A 17 21.49 -34.53 21.99
CA ALA A 17 20.19 -33.89 22.27
C ALA A 17 20.19 -32.41 21.86
N GLY A 18 21.28 -31.68 22.12
CA GLY A 18 21.44 -30.29 21.69
C GLY A 18 21.44 -30.14 20.17
N ILE A 19 22.20 -30.99 19.45
CA ILE A 19 22.24 -30.99 17.98
C ILE A 19 20.86 -31.28 17.39
N LEU A 20 20.15 -32.28 17.93
CA LEU A 20 18.80 -32.64 17.46
C LEU A 20 17.81 -31.49 17.66
N GLY A 21 17.85 -30.82 18.82
CA GLY A 21 17.01 -29.66 19.11
C GLY A 21 17.25 -28.52 18.13
N ILE A 22 18.52 -28.14 17.90
CA ILE A 22 18.91 -27.11 16.95
C ILE A 22 18.45 -27.48 15.54
N CYS A 23 18.71 -28.71 15.11
CA CYS A 23 18.32 -29.19 13.78
C CYS A 23 16.80 -29.15 13.59
N SER A 24 16.02 -29.55 14.60
CA SER A 24 14.55 -29.48 14.56
C SER A 24 14.05 -28.03 14.48
N TYR A 25 14.65 -27.11 15.23
CA TYR A 25 14.28 -25.69 15.21
C TYR A 25 14.54 -25.08 13.83
N PHE A 26 15.71 -25.33 13.25
CA PHE A 26 16.03 -24.85 11.90
C PHE A 26 15.17 -25.52 10.84
N ALA A 27 14.83 -26.81 10.97
CA ALA A 27 13.94 -27.50 10.06
C ALA A 27 12.53 -26.89 10.08
N VAL A 28 11.96 -26.65 11.27
CA VAL A 28 10.66 -26.00 11.43
C VAL A 28 10.70 -24.56 10.91
N LYS A 29 11.74 -23.79 11.23
CA LYS A 29 11.90 -22.42 10.74
C LYS A 29 12.04 -22.37 9.21
N TRP A 30 12.79 -23.30 8.63
CA TRP A 30 12.94 -23.41 7.18
C TRP A 30 11.61 -23.80 6.53
N MET A 31 10.89 -24.76 7.10
CA MET A 31 9.58 -25.22 6.65
C MET A 31 8.52 -24.11 6.70
N VAL A 32 8.39 -23.40 7.83
CA VAL A 32 7.49 -22.23 7.93
C VAL A 32 7.85 -21.18 6.88
N ASN A 33 9.15 -20.92 6.68
CA ASN A 33 9.61 -19.98 5.67
C ASN A 33 9.39 -20.44 4.21
N THR A 34 9.23 -21.74 3.96
CA THR A 34 8.99 -22.28 2.60
C THR A 34 7.52 -22.54 2.32
N LEU A 35 6.71 -22.79 3.34
CA LEU A 35 5.28 -23.06 3.21
C LEU A 35 4.43 -21.81 3.06
N ASP A 36 4.95 -20.60 3.29
CA ASP A 36 4.21 -19.34 3.07
C ASP A 36 3.80 -19.21 1.59
N PRO A 37 2.52 -19.46 1.22
CA PRO A 37 2.08 -19.39 -0.17
C PRO A 37 1.97 -17.93 -0.68
N THR A 38 2.00 -16.96 0.25
CA THR A 38 1.85 -15.53 0.01
C THR A 38 3.18 -14.81 -0.26
N ARG A 39 4.35 -15.44 -0.07
CA ARG A 39 5.66 -14.81 -0.29
C ARG A 39 5.83 -14.30 -1.72
N LYS A 40 5.39 -15.08 -2.70
CA LYS A 40 5.47 -14.70 -4.12
C LYS A 40 4.59 -13.49 -4.41
N GLN A 41 3.33 -13.53 -3.96
CA GLN A 41 2.38 -12.42 -4.11
C GLN A 41 2.88 -11.14 -3.44
N LYS A 42 3.45 -11.25 -2.23
CA LYS A 42 4.01 -10.12 -1.49
C LYS A 42 5.20 -9.49 -2.22
N ARG A 43 6.13 -10.30 -2.73
CA ARG A 43 7.26 -9.81 -3.54
C ARG A 43 6.80 -9.13 -4.82
N GLU A 44 5.81 -9.69 -5.50
CA GLU A 44 5.23 -9.07 -6.69
C GLU A 44 4.56 -7.73 -6.38
N ALA A 45 3.80 -7.65 -5.27
CA ALA A 45 3.20 -6.40 -4.81
C ALA A 45 4.26 -5.34 -4.46
N GLN A 46 5.32 -5.73 -3.74
CA GLN A 46 6.44 -4.85 -3.41
C GLN A 46 7.16 -4.33 -4.66
N GLN A 47 7.46 -5.21 -5.62
CA GLN A 47 8.07 -4.82 -6.89
C GLN A 47 7.17 -3.88 -7.70
N ARG A 48 5.85 -4.08 -7.69
CA ARG A 48 4.89 -3.17 -8.34
C ARG A 48 4.89 -1.80 -7.64
N ALA A 49 4.78 -1.77 -6.32
CA ALA A 49 4.87 -0.55 -5.53
C ALA A 49 6.15 0.23 -5.83
N GLU A 50 7.30 -0.44 -5.82
CA GLU A 50 8.59 0.19 -6.13
C GLU A 50 8.65 0.77 -7.54
N ARG A 51 8.09 0.07 -8.54
CA ARG A 51 8.01 0.58 -9.92
C ARG A 51 7.09 1.81 -10.00
N LEU A 52 5.96 1.80 -9.31
CA LEU A 52 5.03 2.93 -9.28
C LEU A 52 5.66 4.13 -8.59
N LEU A 53 6.24 3.95 -7.40
CA LEU A 53 6.94 5.02 -6.67
C LEU A 53 8.10 5.61 -7.48
N SER A 54 8.88 4.77 -8.17
CA SER A 54 9.92 5.25 -9.09
C SER A 54 9.36 6.07 -10.24
N ARG A 55 8.22 5.68 -10.82
CA ARG A 55 7.57 6.45 -11.90
C ARG A 55 7.02 7.79 -11.42
N LEU A 56 6.54 7.83 -10.17
CA LEU A 56 6.07 9.06 -9.53
C LEU A 56 7.22 9.98 -9.08
N GLY A 57 8.48 9.57 -9.23
CA GLY A 57 9.65 10.36 -8.83
C GLY A 57 9.90 10.38 -7.32
N VAL A 58 9.25 9.49 -6.57
CA VAL A 58 9.33 9.43 -5.10
C VAL A 58 10.41 8.41 -4.72
N THR A 59 11.68 8.85 -4.74
CA THR A 59 12.83 8.00 -4.39
C THR A 59 13.19 8.06 -2.90
N ASP A 60 12.99 9.20 -2.25
CA ASP A 60 13.47 9.44 -0.88
C ASP A 60 12.64 8.73 0.20
N LEU A 61 11.36 8.46 -0.06
CA LEU A 61 10.46 7.80 0.91
C LEU A 61 10.63 6.28 0.97
N LYS A 62 11.40 5.66 0.07
CA LYS A 62 11.59 4.19 0.05
C LYS A 62 12.26 3.66 1.32
N ALA A 63 13.12 4.47 1.94
CA ALA A 63 13.81 4.10 3.16
C ALA A 63 12.92 4.22 4.42
N SER A 64 11.82 4.97 4.34
CA SER A 64 10.95 5.24 5.50
C SER A 64 9.64 4.45 5.53
N LEU A 65 9.24 3.82 4.42
CA LEU A 65 7.94 3.14 4.33
C LEU A 65 7.94 1.79 5.05
N ASN A 66 6.91 1.55 5.86
CA ASN A 66 6.66 0.25 6.48
C ASN A 66 6.10 -0.75 5.45
N GLU A 67 6.14 -2.05 5.78
CA GLU A 67 5.61 -3.12 4.94
C GLU A 67 4.15 -2.91 4.53
N TYR A 68 3.32 -2.44 5.46
CA TYR A 68 1.90 -2.16 5.21
C TYR A 68 1.72 -0.99 4.24
N GLU A 69 2.50 0.08 4.39
CA GLU A 69 2.45 1.24 3.49
C GLU A 69 2.92 0.87 2.09
N LEU A 70 3.94 0.01 1.98
CA LEU A 70 4.39 -0.59 0.72
C LEU A 70 3.28 -1.41 0.04
N SER A 71 2.47 -2.14 0.83
CA SER A 71 1.34 -2.90 0.29
C SER A 71 0.24 -1.98 -0.26
N ILE A 72 -0.01 -0.84 0.39
CA ILE A 72 -0.97 0.18 -0.07
C ILE A 72 -0.41 0.89 -1.31
N ALA A 73 0.88 1.21 -1.32
CA ALA A 73 1.56 1.84 -2.45
C ALA A 73 1.45 1.03 -3.75
N ALA A 74 1.36 -0.31 -3.65
CA ALA A 74 1.15 -1.19 -4.80
C ALA A 74 -0.21 -0.99 -5.50
N GLN A 75 -1.19 -0.39 -4.82
CA GLN A 75 -2.55 -0.16 -5.31
C GLN A 75 -2.77 1.28 -5.79
N LEU A 76 -1.78 2.16 -5.65
CA LEU A 76 -1.88 3.53 -6.11
C LEU A 76 -2.04 3.58 -7.64
N VAL A 77 -2.83 4.54 -8.09
CA VAL A 77 -3.08 4.79 -9.52
C VAL A 77 -2.36 6.06 -9.90
N ASP A 78 -1.52 5.98 -10.93
CA ASP A 78 -0.88 7.15 -11.50
C ASP A 78 -1.95 8.00 -12.23
N PRO A 79 -2.12 9.29 -11.90
CA PRO A 79 -3.04 10.17 -12.60
C PRO A 79 -2.84 10.18 -14.12
N GLN A 80 -1.62 9.99 -14.62
CA GLN A 80 -1.33 9.94 -16.06
C GLN A 80 -1.86 8.68 -16.75
N SER A 81 -2.06 7.60 -16.01
CA SER A 81 -2.62 6.34 -16.52
C SER A 81 -4.14 6.36 -16.67
N ILE A 82 -4.79 7.44 -16.22
CA ILE A 82 -6.24 7.61 -16.36
C ILE A 82 -6.52 8.19 -17.74
N ASP A 83 -7.23 7.45 -18.59
CA ASP A 83 -7.53 7.90 -19.95
C ASP A 83 -8.64 8.97 -20.00
N VAL A 84 -9.56 8.93 -19.04
CA VAL A 84 -10.76 9.78 -19.00
C VAL A 84 -10.43 11.21 -18.59
N THR A 85 -11.01 12.18 -19.28
CA THR A 85 -10.93 13.64 -19.04
C THR A 85 -12.33 14.24 -18.88
N TRP A 86 -12.44 15.49 -18.42
CA TRP A 86 -13.76 16.15 -18.33
C TRP A 86 -14.42 16.40 -19.68
N SER A 87 -13.64 16.53 -20.76
CA SER A 87 -14.19 16.63 -22.11
C SER A 87 -14.95 15.37 -22.55
N ASP A 88 -14.69 14.23 -21.90
CA ASP A 88 -15.38 12.97 -22.18
C ASP A 88 -16.72 12.85 -21.43
N ILE A 89 -17.08 13.86 -20.62
CA ILE A 89 -18.28 13.88 -19.79
C ILE A 89 -19.20 15.01 -20.25
N ALA A 90 -20.39 14.67 -20.70
CA ALA A 90 -21.39 15.64 -21.17
C ALA A 90 -22.58 15.73 -20.20
N GLY A 91 -23.12 16.94 -20.01
CA GLY A 91 -24.36 17.18 -19.26
C GLY A 91 -24.19 17.19 -17.74
N LEU A 92 -22.95 17.33 -17.26
CA LEU A 92 -22.59 17.42 -15.83
C LEU A 92 -21.71 18.66 -15.54
N GLU A 93 -21.82 19.71 -16.36
CA GLU A 93 -20.98 20.90 -16.30
C GLU A 93 -21.07 21.60 -14.95
N ASP A 94 -22.29 21.76 -14.42
CA ASP A 94 -22.54 22.35 -13.09
C ASP A 94 -21.84 21.56 -11.98
N VAL A 95 -21.93 20.22 -12.05
CA VAL A 95 -21.29 19.32 -11.06
C VAL A 95 -19.77 19.38 -11.16
N ILE A 96 -19.23 19.51 -12.38
CA ILE A 96 -17.79 19.69 -12.59
C ILE A 96 -17.31 21.01 -11.98
N GLU A 97 -18.09 22.08 -12.09
CA GLU A 97 -17.78 23.38 -11.48
C GLU A 97 -17.76 23.28 -9.94
N ASP A 98 -18.76 22.63 -9.35
CA ASP A 98 -18.81 22.38 -7.90
C ASP A 98 -17.60 21.56 -7.43
N ILE A 99 -17.22 20.51 -8.16
CA ILE A 99 -16.06 19.67 -7.84
C ILE A 99 -14.75 20.46 -7.96
N LYS A 100 -14.62 21.36 -8.94
CA LYS A 100 -13.44 22.22 -9.06
C LYS A 100 -13.26 23.10 -7.82
N ALA A 101 -14.33 23.72 -7.35
CA ALA A 101 -14.30 24.59 -6.18
C ALA A 101 -14.06 23.81 -4.88
N THR A 102 -14.66 22.62 -4.75
CA THR A 102 -14.64 21.85 -3.51
C THR A 102 -13.42 20.93 -3.37
N VAL A 103 -12.96 20.29 -4.44
CA VAL A 103 -11.90 19.27 -4.40
C VAL A 103 -10.59 19.81 -4.95
N ILE A 104 -10.61 20.43 -6.12
CA ILE A 104 -9.37 20.77 -6.84
C ILE A 104 -8.70 22.00 -6.26
N LEU A 105 -9.49 23.02 -5.92
CA LEU A 105 -8.97 24.26 -5.36
C LEU A 105 -8.18 24.02 -4.06
N PRO A 106 -8.68 23.24 -3.08
CA PRO A 106 -7.88 22.88 -1.90
C PRO A 106 -6.59 22.13 -2.20
N ILE A 107 -6.59 21.22 -3.18
CA ILE A 107 -5.40 20.42 -3.55
C ILE A 107 -4.35 21.29 -4.22
N ARG A 108 -4.76 22.21 -5.12
CA ARG A 108 -3.83 23.08 -5.87
C ARG A 108 -3.32 24.25 -5.05
N THR A 109 -4.10 24.76 -4.10
CA THR A 109 -3.71 25.93 -3.30
C THR A 109 -4.04 25.72 -1.82
N PRO A 110 -3.35 24.78 -1.14
CA PRO A 110 -3.62 24.47 0.26
C PRO A 110 -3.37 25.66 1.19
N GLU A 111 -2.47 26.58 0.82
CA GLU A 111 -2.11 27.76 1.61
C GLU A 111 -3.31 28.68 1.91
N LEU A 112 -4.29 28.77 1.01
CA LEU A 112 -5.50 29.57 1.18
C LEU A 112 -6.41 29.01 2.29
N PHE A 113 -6.35 27.72 2.53
CA PHE A 113 -7.23 27.01 3.48
C PHE A 113 -6.59 26.81 4.85
N VAL A 114 -5.26 26.76 4.95
CA VAL A 114 -4.55 26.62 6.23
C VAL A 114 -4.67 27.87 7.12
N ARG A 115 -4.82 29.05 6.50
CA ARG A 115 -4.85 30.34 7.21
C ARG A 115 -6.24 30.97 7.35
N SER A 116 -7.27 30.34 6.81
CA SER A 116 -8.63 30.90 6.77
C SER A 116 -9.52 30.21 7.80
N GLU A 117 -10.11 30.99 8.72
CA GLU A 117 -11.13 30.50 9.65
C GLU A 117 -12.51 30.36 8.96
N LEU A 118 -12.71 31.09 7.86
CA LEU A 118 -14.00 31.19 7.16
C LEU A 118 -14.18 30.10 6.09
N HIS A 119 -13.09 29.68 5.44
CA HIS A 119 -13.12 28.73 4.33
C HIS A 119 -12.27 27.51 4.66
N GLN A 120 -12.94 26.42 5.05
CA GLN A 120 -12.31 25.13 5.30
C GLN A 120 -12.51 24.19 4.11
N PRO A 121 -11.53 23.32 3.82
CA PRO A 121 -11.69 22.35 2.75
C PRO A 121 -12.74 21.30 3.18
N PRO A 122 -13.63 20.87 2.28
CA PRO A 122 -14.60 19.85 2.58
C PRO A 122 -13.89 18.53 2.91
N LYS A 123 -14.40 17.81 3.92
CA LYS A 123 -13.81 16.53 4.38
C LYS A 123 -13.98 15.38 3.39
N GLY A 124 -14.98 15.48 2.52
CA GLY A 124 -15.28 14.46 1.52
C GLY A 124 -16.46 14.89 0.65
N VAL A 125 -16.57 14.25 -0.51
CA VAL A 125 -17.64 14.48 -1.49
C VAL A 125 -18.35 13.15 -1.74
N LEU A 126 -19.68 13.17 -1.77
CA LEU A 126 -20.51 12.01 -2.07
C LEU A 126 -21.16 12.17 -3.45
N LEU A 127 -20.77 11.33 -4.40
CA LEU A 127 -21.42 11.25 -5.71
C LEU A 127 -22.51 10.17 -5.69
N HIS A 128 -23.78 10.57 -5.77
CA HIS A 128 -24.92 9.65 -5.72
C HIS A 128 -25.81 9.77 -6.97
N GLY A 129 -26.62 8.73 -7.24
CA GLY A 129 -27.55 8.70 -8.36
C GLY A 129 -27.76 7.29 -8.94
N PRO A 130 -28.67 7.10 -9.89
CA PRO A 130 -28.95 5.79 -10.50
C PRO A 130 -27.74 5.23 -11.28
N PRO A 131 -27.67 3.90 -11.51
CA PRO A 131 -26.58 3.32 -12.29
C PRO A 131 -26.53 3.93 -13.70
N GLY A 132 -25.33 4.14 -14.25
CA GLY A 132 -25.14 4.72 -15.58
C GLY A 132 -24.95 6.24 -15.64
N CYS A 133 -25.17 7.00 -14.57
CA CYS A 133 -25.00 8.47 -14.56
C CYS A 133 -23.54 8.96 -14.43
N GLY A 134 -22.53 8.20 -14.87
CA GLY A 134 -21.15 8.70 -14.94
C GLY A 134 -20.41 8.97 -13.63
N LYS A 135 -20.93 8.64 -12.44
CA LYS A 135 -20.27 8.85 -11.13
C LYS A 135 -18.82 8.39 -11.04
N THR A 136 -18.51 7.20 -11.55
CA THR A 136 -17.14 6.68 -11.57
C THR A 136 -16.27 7.38 -12.60
N MET A 137 -16.87 7.83 -13.71
CA MET A 137 -16.17 8.52 -14.80
C MET A 137 -15.75 9.93 -14.36
N ILE A 138 -16.65 10.68 -13.71
CA ILE A 138 -16.32 12.00 -13.15
C ILE A 138 -15.28 11.90 -12.04
N ALA A 139 -15.33 10.87 -11.18
CA ALA A 139 -14.30 10.65 -10.17
C ALA A 139 -12.91 10.40 -10.80
N LYS A 140 -12.84 9.59 -11.87
CA LYS A 140 -11.60 9.34 -12.62
C LYS A 140 -11.05 10.61 -13.27
N ALA A 141 -11.91 11.35 -13.97
CA ALA A 141 -11.52 12.62 -14.61
C ALA A 141 -11.01 13.63 -13.58
N THR A 142 -11.70 13.77 -12.45
CA THR A 142 -11.28 14.65 -11.35
C THR A 142 -9.93 14.23 -10.76
N ALA A 143 -9.68 12.93 -10.57
CA ALA A 143 -8.40 12.45 -10.07
C ALA A 143 -7.23 12.81 -11.02
N LYS A 144 -7.46 12.73 -12.34
CA LYS A 144 -6.50 13.14 -13.35
C LYS A 144 -6.22 14.66 -13.30
N GLU A 145 -7.28 15.46 -13.25
CA GLU A 145 -7.19 16.93 -13.24
C GLU A 145 -6.66 17.52 -11.93
N ALA A 146 -6.92 16.85 -10.80
CA ALA A 146 -6.39 17.26 -9.50
C ALA A 146 -4.85 17.22 -9.49
N GLY A 147 -4.24 16.32 -10.27
CA GLY A 147 -2.79 16.24 -10.41
C GLY A 147 -2.05 15.99 -9.10
N ALA A 148 -2.72 15.41 -8.09
CA ALA A 148 -2.12 15.07 -6.82
C ALA A 148 -1.04 14.00 -7.04
N ARG A 149 0.20 14.33 -6.70
CA ARG A 149 1.41 13.50 -6.83
C ARG A 149 2.13 13.42 -5.51
#